data_AF-A0A925RD40-F1
#
_entry.id   AF-A0A925RD40-F1
#
_cell.length_a   1.000
_cell.length_b   1.000
_cell.length_c   1.000
_cell.angle_alpha   90.00
_cell.angle_beta   90.00
_cell.angle_gamma   90.00
#
_symmetry.space_group_name_H-M   'P 1'
#
loop_
_entity.id
_entity.type
_entity.pdbx_description
1 polymer ?
#
loop_
_entity_poly.entity_id
_entity_poly.type
_entity_poly.pdbx_seq_one_letter_code
_entity_poly.pdbx_strand_id
1 'polypeptide(L)' 'MSGLVVLKLVQTVAQIPTKMHIAGVGDFNQDGNSDLVWRNGATGEDAIWLMNGTSLASGVYTTSVADQSWPLDIA' A
#
# COMPACT_ATOMS: atom_id res chain seq x y z
N MET A 1 -7.62 -13.63 39.91
CA MET A 1 -7.19 -12.23 39.67
C MET A 1 -5.96 -12.26 38.78
N SER A 2 -6.06 -11.62 37.60
CA SER A 2 -4.97 -11.06 36.78
C SER A 2 -3.84 -12.00 36.29
N GLY A 3 -3.40 -12.00 35.05
CA GLY A 3 -3.63 -11.09 33.94
C GLY A 3 -2.49 -11.28 32.94
N LEU A 4 -2.84 -11.79 31.76
CA LEU A 4 -2.30 -11.47 30.45
C LEU A 4 -1.04 -10.55 30.41
N VAL A 5 0.17 -11.14 30.35
CA VAL A 5 1.39 -10.45 29.86
C VAL A 5 2.23 -11.41 29.01
N VAL A 6 1.63 -11.96 27.95
CA VAL A 6 2.37 -12.60 26.84
C VAL A 6 2.01 -11.89 25.53
N LEU A 7 1.98 -10.55 25.60
CA LEU A 7 1.72 -9.65 24.48
C LEU A 7 2.84 -8.62 24.44
N LYS A 8 4.08 -9.04 24.15
CA LYS A 8 5.09 -8.04 23.69
C LYS A 8 6.39 -8.54 23.04
N LEU A 9 6.61 -9.83 22.80
CA LEU A 9 7.89 -10.28 22.22
C LEU A 9 7.79 -11.04 20.89
N VAL A 10 6.68 -10.91 20.16
CA VAL A 10 6.60 -11.34 18.75
C VAL A 10 6.13 -10.15 17.91
N GLN A 11 7.00 -9.16 17.75
CA GLN A 11 6.78 -8.04 16.81
C GLN A 11 8.01 -7.83 15.91
N THR A 12 8.59 -8.92 15.43
CA THR A 12 9.68 -8.82 14.45
C THR A 12 9.52 -9.83 13.32
N VAL A 13 8.44 -9.66 12.57
CA VAL A 13 8.52 -9.78 11.12
C VAL A 13 8.10 -8.42 10.61
N ALA A 14 9.00 -7.72 9.92
CA ALA A 14 8.70 -6.46 9.27
C ALA A 14 7.36 -6.60 8.51
N GLN A 15 6.50 -5.59 8.67
CA GLN A 15 5.20 -5.47 8.01
C GLN A 15 5.32 -5.70 6.50
N ILE A 16 5.22 -6.95 6.04
CA ILE A 16 4.64 -7.18 4.73
C ILE A 16 3.21 -6.63 4.88
N PRO A 17 2.81 -5.66 4.06
CA PRO A 17 1.67 -4.82 4.39
C PRO A 17 0.41 -5.67 4.24
N THR A 18 -0.06 -6.20 5.37
CA THR A 18 -1.11 -7.23 5.45
C THR A 18 -2.50 -6.74 5.05
N LYS A 19 -2.58 -5.52 4.51
CA LYS A 19 -3.77 -4.91 3.93
C LYS A 19 -3.51 -4.27 2.55
N MET A 20 -2.38 -4.58 1.90
CA MET A 20 -2.15 -4.17 0.52
C MET A 20 -2.88 -5.09 -0.43
N HIS A 21 -3.58 -4.48 -1.39
CA HIS A 21 -4.19 -5.16 -2.52
C HIS A 21 -3.88 -4.39 -3.79
N ILE A 22 -3.89 -5.08 -4.93
CA ILE A 22 -3.75 -4.43 -6.23
C ILE A 22 -5.00 -3.58 -6.46
N ALA A 23 -4.81 -2.28 -6.59
CA ALA A 23 -5.85 -1.30 -6.88
C ALA A 23 -5.92 -0.95 -8.37
N GLY A 24 -4.85 -1.22 -9.13
CA GLY A 24 -4.81 -0.92 -10.56
C GLY A 24 -3.60 -1.51 -11.28
N VAL A 25 -3.71 -1.56 -12.59
CA VAL A 25 -2.67 -1.99 -13.53
C VAL A 25 -2.66 -1.01 -14.71
N GLY A 26 -1.49 -0.58 -15.15
CA GLY A 26 -1.34 0.34 -16.28
C GLY A 26 0.13 0.66 -16.55
N ASP A 27 0.46 1.26 -17.68
CA ASP A 27 1.81 1.76 -17.95
C ASP A 27 1.89 3.22 -17.46
N PHE A 28 2.39 3.43 -16.23
CA PHE A 28 2.37 4.75 -15.59
C PHE A 28 3.63 5.56 -15.90
N ASN A 29 4.73 4.90 -16.30
CA ASN A 29 5.99 5.55 -16.66
C ASN A 29 6.25 5.62 -18.18
N GLN A 30 5.35 5.06 -19.01
CA GLN A 30 5.41 5.04 -20.48
C GLN A 30 6.62 4.26 -21.04
N ASP A 31 7.06 3.21 -20.35
CA ASP A 31 8.16 2.35 -20.81
C ASP A 31 7.70 1.13 -21.64
N GLY A 32 6.39 0.96 -21.82
CA GLY A 32 5.79 -0.15 -22.56
C GLY A 32 5.55 -1.41 -21.73
N ASN A 33 5.92 -1.43 -20.46
CA ASN A 33 5.56 -2.48 -19.51
C ASN A 33 4.34 -2.09 -18.67
N SER A 34 3.63 -3.10 -18.15
CA SER A 34 2.54 -2.86 -17.20
C SER A 34 3.08 -2.75 -15.78
N ASP A 35 2.77 -1.63 -15.13
CA ASP A 35 3.03 -1.33 -13.73
C ASP A 35 1.84 -1.69 -12.83
N LEU A 36 2.06 -1.72 -11.51
CA LEU A 36 1.03 -2.06 -10.51
C LEU A 36 0.81 -0.93 -9.52
N VAL A 37 -0.45 -0.64 -9.21
CA VAL A 37 -0.83 0.19 -8.06
C VAL A 37 -1.28 -0.71 -6.92
N TRP A 38 -0.68 -0.52 -5.75
CA TRP A 38 -1.05 -1.16 -4.49
C TRP A 38 -1.70 -0.14 -3.58
N ARG A 39 -2.75 -0.55 -2.87
CA ARG A 39 -3.42 0.27 -1.86
C ARG A 39 -3.51 -0.45 -0.53
N ASN A 40 -3.17 0.26 0.55
CA ASN A 40 -3.34 -0.20 1.92
C ASN A 40 -4.76 0.10 2.38
N GLY A 41 -5.59 -0.93 2.48
CA GLY A 41 -6.99 -0.77 2.90
C GLY A 41 -7.19 -0.32 4.36
N ALA A 42 -6.15 -0.27 5.20
CA ALA A 42 -6.25 0.33 6.54
C ALA A 42 -5.84 1.81 6.58
N THR A 43 -4.76 2.17 5.88
CA THR A 43 -4.17 3.51 6.02
C THR A 43 -4.47 4.43 4.85
N GLY A 44 -4.94 3.88 3.71
CA GLY A 44 -5.13 4.64 2.48
C GLY A 44 -3.80 5.00 1.79
N GLU A 45 -2.69 4.46 2.26
CA GLU A 45 -1.39 4.60 1.60
C GLU A 45 -1.38 3.84 0.27
N ASP A 46 -0.83 4.46 -0.77
CA ASP A 46 -0.64 3.81 -2.06
C ASP A 46 0.84 3.61 -2.36
N ALA A 47 1.11 2.61 -3.19
CA ALA A 47 2.39 2.45 -3.83
C ALA A 47 2.21 2.17 -5.31
N ILE A 48 3.09 2.72 -6.14
CA ILE A 48 3.24 2.35 -7.54
C ILE A 48 4.51 1.53 -7.66
N TRP A 49 4.36 0.32 -8.20
CA TRP A 49 5.48 -0.55 -8.58
C TRP A 49 5.68 -0.43 -10.08
N LEU A 50 6.77 0.23 -10.46
CA LEU A 50 7.23 0.30 -11.84
C LEU A 50 7.89 -1.03 -12.20
N MET A 51 7.48 -1.63 -13.30
CA MET A 51 7.84 -3.00 -13.66
C MET A 51 8.67 -3.04 -14.94
N ASN A 52 9.55 -4.03 -15.04
CA ASN A 52 10.21 -4.41 -16.27
C ASN A 52 9.88 -5.88 -16.56
N GLY A 53 8.86 -6.10 -17.39
CA GLY A 53 8.19 -7.39 -17.51
C GLY A 53 7.61 -7.85 -16.18
N THR A 54 8.07 -9.00 -15.67
CA THR A 54 7.62 -9.56 -14.38
C THR A 54 8.52 -9.16 -13.20
N SER A 55 9.53 -8.32 -13.43
CA SER A 55 10.48 -7.90 -12.41
C SER A 55 10.16 -6.48 -11.93
N LEU A 56 10.30 -6.23 -10.62
CA LEU A 56 10.19 -4.88 -10.07
C LEU A 56 11.40 -4.04 -10.50
N ALA A 57 11.16 -2.92 -11.17
CA ALA A 57 12.20 -1.95 -11.51
C ALA A 57 12.37 -0.91 -10.39
N SER A 58 11.27 -0.33 -9.88
CA SER A 58 11.28 0.63 -8.78
C SER A 58 9.93 0.71 -8.07
N GLY A 59 9.92 1.21 -6.83
CA GLY A 59 8.71 1.43 -6.04
C GLY A 59 8.63 2.87 -5.55
N VAL A 60 7.47 3.50 -5.73
CA VAL A 60 7.16 4.83 -5.21
C VAL A 60 5.98 4.72 -4.26
N TYR A 61 6.14 5.20 -3.03
CA TYR A 61 5.06 5.25 -2.03
C TYR A 61 4.50 6.67 -1.99
N THR A 62 3.17 6.80 -1.93
CA THR A 62 2.51 8.09 -1.71
C THR A 62 2.41 8.36 -0.21
N THR A 63 2.36 9.64 0.18
CA THR A 63 2.03 10.00 1.56
C THR A 63 0.56 9.66 1.82
N SER A 64 0.29 8.96 2.92
CA SER A 64 -1.07 8.66 3.35
C SER A 64 -1.86 9.95 3.57
N VAL A 65 -3.05 10.03 2.97
CA VAL A 65 -4.00 11.10 3.25
C VAL A 65 -4.89 10.61 4.39
N ALA A 66 -4.86 11.31 5.52
CA ALA A 66 -5.63 10.93 6.72
C ALA A 66 -7.15 11.03 6.49
N ASP A 67 -7.57 11.90 5.58
CA ASP A 67 -8.96 12.02 5.15
C ASP A 67 -9.25 11.02 4.03
N GLN A 68 -9.87 9.91 4.41
CA GLN A 68 -10.36 8.87 3.48
C GLN A 68 -11.82 9.13 3.05
N SER A 69 -12.48 10.15 3.61
CA SER A 69 -13.84 10.52 3.23
C SER A 69 -13.81 11.44 2.02
N TRP A 70 -13.83 10.84 0.83
CA TRP A 70 -14.28 11.57 -0.35
C TRP A 70 -15.80 11.63 -0.34
N PRO A 71 -16.34 12.86 -0.17
CA PRO A 71 -17.03 13.48 -1.29
C PRO A 71 -16.65 14.97 -1.42
N LEU A 72 -16.26 15.38 -2.62
CA LEU A 72 -16.36 16.79 -3.00
C LEU A 72 -17.84 17.13 -3.19
N ASP A 73 -18.53 17.52 -2.12
CA ASP A 73 -19.77 18.28 -2.25
C ASP A 73 -19.40 19.70 -2.66
N ILE A 74 -19.39 19.93 -3.97
CA ILE A 74 -19.38 21.27 -4.54
C ILE A 74 -20.80 21.82 -4.35
N ALA A 75 -20.97 22.72 -3.39
CA ALA A 75 -22.15 23.56 -3.26
C ALA A 75 -22.15 24.67 -4.33
#